data_AF-A0A0A1UMP8-F1
#
_entry.id   AF-A0A0A1UMP8-F1
#
_cell.length_a   1.000
_cell.length_b   1.000
_cell.length_c   1.000
_cell.angle_alpha   90.00
_cell.angle_beta   90.00
_cell.angle_gamma   90.00
#
_symmetry.space_group_name_H-M   'P 1'
#
loop_
_entity.id
_entity.type
_entity.pdbx_description
1 polymer ?
#
loop_
_entity_poly.entity_id
_entity_poly.type
_entity_poly.pdbx_seq_one_letter_code
_entity_poly.pdbx_strand_id
1 'polypeptide(L)'
;MESGHIMLSTSHLYEQMHVTENFGKSDCDGTRARARSNATWIKRLFTRREYGIVTQIGYFVSDNADSNDTLMNSLQNLLNEKHDISYDAKHHRLRCNGHTINLAAHASMFPKTAPVEAPGKNKVKKDTTSGYIKPSESEILKWRKAGPLGKLHNIVVFIRCSPQRMQRFKEISEKKGLLRDNDTRWNSKYYMTARAIELADQIDYFCSKEKDLKLDSLSDQDWAELKKVCNFLESFADATKATEGHAHTIDRTLPIMDFLLGKFEAARIEYGSDAFMAPCIEAGWAKLDAYYTLTERSSAYVAAIVLSPHRKWHYFDVAWEGHPEWIDSSKTAVERLWKSRYAPFAKTAESPAHVLVDKPPVRNSFLAWEDEQEDFELPAQFDEYQNYISAPRMKVKDVRKWWLEDTQQTLYPNLSKMALDLLSIPAMSAEPERLFSDTKITLQDRRNRLGISIIEAIECIKSWSNSHKVAWVDDVGLTLDTAIIEEDEQVSSNIMSLI
;
A
#
# COMPACT_ATOMS: atom_id res chain seq x y z
N MET A 1 -31.29 -5.11 0.15
CA MET A 1 -30.55 -3.83 0.13
C MET A 1 -30.55 -3.30 1.56
N GLU A 2 -29.49 -2.58 1.97
CA GLU A 2 -29.25 -2.05 3.33
C GLU A 2 -28.54 -2.98 4.34
N SER A 3 -27.27 -3.24 4.08
CA SER A 3 -26.23 -3.28 5.12
C SER A 3 -24.89 -2.98 4.45
N GLY A 4 -24.80 -1.81 3.83
CA GLY A 4 -23.56 -1.32 3.24
C GLY A 4 -22.61 -0.92 4.36
N HIS A 5 -21.74 -1.83 4.79
CA HIS A 5 -20.51 -1.44 5.47
C HIS A 5 -19.74 -0.56 4.48
N ILE A 6 -19.75 0.76 4.71
CA ILE A 6 -18.89 1.70 3.98
C ILE A 6 -17.48 1.41 4.46
N MET A 7 -16.83 0.47 3.78
CA MET A 7 -15.43 0.17 4.00
C MET A 7 -14.62 1.32 3.39
N LEU A 8 -14.33 2.33 4.20
CA LEU A 8 -13.33 3.34 3.84
C LEU A 8 -11.99 2.63 3.79
N SER A 9 -11.58 2.25 2.59
CA SER A 9 -10.24 1.73 2.38
C SER A 9 -9.24 2.81 2.83
N THR A 10 -8.05 2.38 3.24
CA THR A 10 -6.97 3.30 3.64
C THR A 10 -6.61 4.31 2.55
N SER A 11 -7.01 4.11 1.28
CA SER A 11 -6.87 5.13 0.24
C SER A 11 -7.83 6.31 0.45
N HIS A 12 -9.11 6.09 0.74
CA HIS A 12 -10.11 7.14 1.05
C HIS A 12 -9.73 8.01 2.26
N LEU A 13 -9.18 7.41 3.31
CA LEU A 13 -8.80 8.13 4.55
C LEU A 13 -7.49 8.91 4.39
N TYR A 14 -6.54 8.36 3.63
CA TYR A 14 -5.24 8.99 3.41
C TYR A 14 -5.34 10.11 2.36
N GLU A 15 -6.14 9.94 1.30
CA GLU A 15 -6.59 10.93 0.29
C GLU A 15 -7.01 12.27 0.91
N GLN A 16 -7.68 12.25 2.06
CA GLN A 16 -8.12 13.46 2.75
C GLN A 16 -7.07 14.06 3.72
N MET A 17 -6.09 13.25 4.17
CA MET A 17 -5.03 13.67 5.09
C MET A 17 -3.97 14.58 4.44
N HIS A 18 -3.65 14.41 3.15
CA HIS A 18 -2.55 15.16 2.50
C HIS A 18 -3.02 16.30 1.57
N VAL A 19 -4.26 16.30 1.09
CA VAL A 19 -4.84 17.45 0.35
C VAL A 19 -4.79 18.73 1.19
N THR A 20 -4.95 18.59 2.51
CA THR A 20 -4.93 19.68 3.49
C THR A 20 -3.52 20.13 3.89
N GLU A 21 -2.51 19.26 3.84
CA GLU A 21 -1.10 19.63 4.09
C GLU A 21 -0.55 20.69 3.12
N ASN A 22 -1.06 20.73 1.88
CA ASN A 22 -0.63 21.74 0.90
C ASN A 22 -1.29 23.12 1.15
N PHE A 23 -2.41 23.18 1.86
CA PHE A 23 -3.08 24.44 2.22
C PHE A 23 -2.61 25.02 3.57
N GLY A 24 -1.96 24.21 4.42
CA GLY A 24 -1.41 24.63 5.72
C GLY A 24 0.03 25.14 5.70
N LYS A 25 0.66 25.34 4.51
CA LYS A 25 2.01 25.92 4.40
C LYS A 25 1.98 27.44 4.46
N SER A 26 1.51 27.96 5.58
CA SER A 26 2.03 29.22 6.12
C SER A 26 2.43 28.92 7.56
N ASP A 27 3.73 28.98 7.80
CA ASP A 27 4.38 29.01 9.11
C ASP A 27 4.69 27.69 9.86
N CYS A 28 6.01 27.46 9.94
CA CYS A 28 6.77 26.89 11.07
C CYS A 28 6.76 25.37 11.34
N ASP A 29 7.96 24.80 11.24
CA ASP A 29 8.49 23.53 11.78
C ASP A 29 7.74 22.20 11.44
N GLY A 30 8.20 21.58 10.35
CA GLY A 30 7.46 20.60 9.54
C GLY A 30 7.25 19.18 10.08
N THR A 31 7.65 18.84 11.30
CA THR A 31 7.35 17.53 11.92
C THR A 31 6.32 17.63 13.03
N ARG A 32 6.37 18.67 13.87
CA ARG A 32 5.34 18.93 14.90
C ARG A 32 4.05 19.50 14.32
N ALA A 33 4.14 20.32 13.27
CA ALA A 33 2.98 20.82 12.54
C ALA A 33 2.20 19.69 11.84
N ARG A 34 2.91 18.66 11.35
CA ARG A 34 2.35 17.48 10.66
C ARG A 34 1.47 16.63 11.58
N ALA A 35 1.97 16.32 12.77
CA ALA A 35 1.22 15.56 13.77
C ALA A 35 -0.01 16.33 14.28
N ARG A 36 0.09 17.66 14.45
CA ARG A 36 -1.03 18.52 14.86
C ARG A 36 -2.11 18.65 13.78
N SER A 37 -1.73 18.77 12.51
CA SER A 37 -2.65 18.82 11.37
C SER A 37 -3.43 17.50 11.21
N ASN A 38 -2.73 16.36 11.26
CA ASN A 38 -3.36 15.04 11.11
C ASN A 38 -4.29 14.70 12.27
N ALA A 39 -3.92 15.04 13.52
CA ALA A 39 -4.78 14.87 14.69
C ALA A 39 -6.05 15.76 14.65
N THR A 40 -5.96 16.95 14.05
CA THR A 40 -7.10 17.87 13.87
C THR A 40 -8.07 17.37 12.79
N TRP A 41 -7.58 16.67 11.77
CA TRP A 41 -8.40 16.09 10.71
C TRP A 41 -9.04 14.76 11.08
N ILE A 42 -8.34 13.86 11.78
CA ILE A 42 -8.98 12.69 12.41
C ILE A 42 -10.09 13.13 13.34
N LYS A 43 -9.85 14.18 14.14
CA LYS A 43 -10.91 14.83 14.92
C LYS A 43 -12.08 15.23 14.02
N ARG A 44 -11.89 15.89 12.88
CA ARG A 44 -12.99 16.33 12.00
C ARG A 44 -13.72 15.20 11.26
N LEU A 45 -13.00 14.21 10.73
CA LEU A 45 -13.58 13.14 9.95
C LEU A 45 -14.38 12.16 10.81
N PHE A 46 -13.82 11.77 11.96
CA PHE A 46 -14.45 10.81 12.86
C PHE A 46 -15.41 11.48 13.87
N THR A 47 -15.51 12.82 13.93
CA THR A 47 -16.58 13.49 14.70
C THR A 47 -17.71 14.05 13.84
N ARG A 48 -17.58 14.07 12.50
CA ARG A 48 -18.74 14.33 11.64
C ARG A 48 -19.68 13.14 11.71
N ARG A 49 -20.83 13.35 12.36
CA ARG A 49 -21.94 12.37 12.43
C ARG A 49 -22.44 11.93 11.03
N GLU A 50 -22.10 12.67 9.99
CA GLU A 50 -22.62 12.52 8.61
C GLU A 50 -22.28 11.18 7.94
N TYR A 51 -21.17 10.53 8.29
CA TYR A 51 -20.77 9.27 7.64
C TYR A 51 -21.09 7.99 8.44
N GLY A 52 -21.45 8.09 9.72
CA GLY A 52 -21.82 6.91 10.54
C GLY A 52 -20.71 5.86 10.78
N ILE A 53 -19.45 6.16 10.45
CA ILE A 53 -18.34 5.18 10.42
C ILE A 53 -17.63 4.95 11.76
N VAL A 54 -17.97 5.69 12.82
CA VAL A 54 -17.17 5.73 14.07
C VAL A 54 -17.08 4.37 14.74
N THR A 55 -18.10 3.53 14.58
CA THR A 55 -18.14 2.15 15.11
C THR A 55 -17.54 1.12 14.15
N GLN A 56 -17.17 1.52 12.93
CA GLN A 56 -16.71 0.63 11.86
C GLN A 56 -15.23 0.86 11.50
N ILE A 57 -14.46 1.41 12.43
CA ILE A 57 -13.05 1.70 12.21
C ILE A 57 -12.26 0.38 12.17
N GLY A 58 -11.64 0.12 11.02
CA GLY A 58 -10.80 -1.05 10.77
C GLY A 58 -9.32 -0.76 11.01
N TYR A 59 -8.50 -1.08 10.01
CA TYR A 59 -7.04 -0.97 10.10
C TYR A 59 -6.49 0.21 9.29
N PHE A 60 -5.35 0.73 9.72
CA PHE A 60 -4.64 1.83 9.05
C PHE A 60 -3.29 1.36 8.52
N VAL A 61 -3.10 1.44 7.22
CA VAL A 61 -1.83 1.19 6.52
C VAL A 61 -1.25 2.53 6.13
N SER A 62 -0.07 2.87 6.65
CA SER A 62 0.62 4.13 6.34
C SER A 62 2.10 3.89 6.11
N ASP A 63 2.82 4.92 5.63
CA ASP A 63 4.28 4.91 5.72
C ASP A 63 4.75 4.77 7.18
N ASN A 64 5.98 4.29 7.34
CA ASN A 64 6.49 3.83 8.63
C ASN A 64 7.08 4.97 9.48
N ALA A 65 6.61 6.20 9.28
CA ALA A 65 7.03 7.35 10.07
C ALA A 65 6.41 7.31 11.48
N ASP A 66 7.21 7.65 12.50
CA ASP A 66 6.79 7.68 13.91
C ASP A 66 5.63 8.66 14.18
N SER A 67 5.48 9.69 13.34
CA SER A 67 4.35 10.63 13.40
C SER A 67 3.00 9.92 13.26
N ASN A 68 2.94 8.81 12.53
CA ASN A 68 1.70 8.08 12.36
C ASN A 68 1.43 7.16 13.58
N ASP A 69 2.44 6.77 14.37
CA ASP A 69 2.22 6.14 15.68
C ASP A 69 1.57 7.14 16.65
N THR A 70 2.02 8.40 16.62
CA THR A 70 1.41 9.50 17.40
C THR A 70 -0.04 9.76 16.98
N LEU A 71 -0.31 9.69 15.67
CA LEU A 71 -1.64 9.84 15.11
C LEU A 71 -2.60 8.76 15.62
N MET A 72 -2.17 7.50 15.57
CA MET A 72 -3.01 6.37 16.01
C MET A 72 -3.32 6.42 17.50
N ASN A 73 -2.35 6.82 18.34
CA ASN A 73 -2.61 7.04 19.76
C ASN A 73 -3.63 8.17 20.00
N SER A 74 -3.57 9.24 19.20
CA SER A 74 -4.53 10.34 19.29
C SER A 74 -5.94 9.90 18.88
N LEU A 75 -6.06 9.02 17.88
CA LEU A 75 -7.33 8.42 17.46
C LEU A 75 -7.91 7.53 18.57
N GLN A 76 -7.10 6.66 19.16
CA GLN A 76 -7.52 5.82 20.29
C GLN A 76 -8.10 6.66 21.43
N ASN A 77 -7.39 7.71 21.86
CA ASN A 77 -7.86 8.58 22.95
C ASN A 77 -9.19 9.26 22.58
N LEU A 78 -9.33 9.72 21.33
CA LEU A 78 -10.58 10.33 20.86
C LEU A 78 -11.76 9.37 20.88
N LEU A 79 -11.56 8.14 20.41
CA LEU A 79 -12.61 7.11 20.37
C LEU A 79 -13.04 6.71 21.77
N ASN A 80 -12.09 6.58 22.69
CA ASN A 80 -12.38 6.29 24.08
C ASN A 80 -13.13 7.45 24.77
N GLU A 81 -12.57 8.67 24.71
CA GLU A 81 -13.11 9.84 25.42
C GLU A 81 -14.47 10.32 24.89
N LYS A 82 -14.70 10.25 23.57
CA LYS A 82 -15.91 10.83 22.95
C LYS A 82 -16.99 9.82 22.60
N HIS A 83 -16.62 8.56 22.45
CA HIS A 83 -17.52 7.53 21.91
C HIS A 83 -17.55 6.25 22.76
N ASP A 84 -16.79 6.18 23.86
CA ASP A 84 -16.65 4.99 24.72
C ASP A 84 -16.23 3.73 23.94
N ILE A 85 -15.45 3.93 22.87
CA ILE A 85 -14.95 2.84 22.02
C ILE A 85 -13.53 2.49 22.47
N SER A 86 -13.33 1.25 22.91
CA SER A 86 -12.00 0.69 23.13
C SER A 86 -11.34 0.36 21.80
N TYR A 87 -10.21 1.01 21.51
CA TYR A 87 -9.50 0.86 20.24
C TYR A 87 -8.00 0.72 20.50
N ASP A 88 -7.38 -0.39 20.09
CA ASP A 88 -5.94 -0.60 20.23
C ASP A 88 -5.19 0.02 19.04
N ALA A 89 -4.58 1.17 19.27
CA ALA A 89 -3.80 1.90 18.27
C ALA A 89 -2.63 1.08 17.69
N LYS A 90 -2.00 0.20 18.48
CA LYS A 90 -0.85 -0.60 18.01
C LYS A 90 -1.33 -1.75 17.13
N HIS A 91 -2.42 -2.42 17.54
CA HIS A 91 -3.00 -3.52 16.79
C HIS A 91 -3.57 -3.09 15.43
N HIS A 92 -4.22 -1.94 15.38
CA HIS A 92 -4.85 -1.46 14.15
C HIS A 92 -3.90 -0.66 13.25
N ARG A 93 -2.65 -0.45 13.69
CA ARG A 93 -1.61 0.24 12.92
C ARG A 93 -0.74 -0.75 12.15
N LEU A 94 -0.99 -0.81 10.86
CA LEU A 94 -0.25 -1.65 9.92
C LEU A 94 0.85 -0.86 9.21
N ARG A 95 1.87 -1.59 8.77
CA ARG A 95 3.08 -1.04 8.13
C ARG A 95 2.93 -1.19 6.63
N CYS A 96 3.28 -0.13 5.89
CA CYS A 96 3.31 -0.21 4.44
C CYS A 96 4.45 -1.12 4.00
N ASN A 97 4.13 -2.26 3.37
CA ASN A 97 5.12 -3.22 2.91
C ASN A 97 6.08 -2.59 1.87
N GLY A 98 5.54 -1.77 0.97
CA GLY A 98 6.35 -1.04 -0.01
C GLY A 98 7.39 -0.11 0.63
N HIS A 99 7.03 0.54 1.73
CA HIS A 99 7.96 1.38 2.48
C HIS A 99 9.00 0.55 3.23
N THR A 100 8.60 -0.60 3.78
CA THR A 100 9.51 -1.57 4.42
C THR A 100 10.56 -2.08 3.43
N ILE A 101 10.14 -2.57 2.25
CA ILE A 101 11.02 -3.03 1.17
C ILE A 101 11.98 -1.91 0.75
N ASN A 102 11.46 -0.69 0.58
CA ASN A 102 12.28 0.47 0.24
C ASN A 102 13.36 0.75 1.29
N LEU A 103 13.01 0.71 2.58
CA LEU A 103 13.97 0.93 3.66
C LEU A 103 15.03 -0.17 3.73
N ALA A 104 14.65 -1.44 3.56
CA ALA A 104 15.59 -2.56 3.55
C ALA A 104 16.57 -2.49 2.36
N ALA A 105 16.07 -2.19 1.15
CA ALA A 105 16.91 -1.99 -0.02
C ALA A 105 17.85 -0.79 0.15
N HIS A 106 17.37 0.33 0.69
CA HIS A 106 18.22 1.48 0.99
C HIS A 106 19.30 1.19 2.03
N ALA A 107 18.95 0.46 3.10
CA ALA A 107 19.93 0.03 4.10
C ALA A 107 20.98 -0.90 3.50
N SER A 108 20.59 -1.72 2.52
CA SER A 108 21.50 -2.60 1.78
C SER A 108 22.45 -1.82 0.88
N MET A 109 21.98 -0.76 0.21
CA MET A 109 22.82 0.05 -0.67
C MET A 109 23.77 0.98 0.12
N PHE A 110 23.37 1.43 1.32
CA PHE A 110 24.09 2.42 2.11
C PHE A 110 24.11 2.02 3.59
N PRO A 111 24.93 1.01 3.97
CA PRO A 111 25.02 0.56 5.35
C PRO A 111 25.59 1.66 6.25
N LYS A 112 25.02 1.85 7.44
CA LYS A 112 25.44 2.90 8.40
C LYS A 112 26.87 2.74 8.93
N THR A 113 27.42 1.54 8.84
CA THR A 113 28.81 1.22 9.20
C THR A 113 29.80 1.56 8.08
N ALA A 114 29.33 1.81 6.85
CA ALA A 114 30.15 2.46 5.84
C ALA A 114 30.37 3.94 6.25
N PRO A 115 31.47 4.59 5.82
CA PRO A 115 31.82 5.95 6.24
C PRO A 115 30.75 7.03 5.99
N VAL A 116 29.65 6.73 5.30
CA VAL A 116 28.62 7.68 4.90
C VAL A 116 27.23 7.04 4.88
N GLU A 117 26.32 7.54 5.73
CA GLU A 117 24.88 7.35 5.58
C GLU A 117 24.43 7.84 4.20
N ALA A 118 23.39 7.24 3.60
CA ALA A 118 22.79 7.77 2.37
C ALA A 118 22.61 9.30 2.52
N PRO A 119 23.21 10.14 1.64
CA PRO A 119 23.10 11.59 1.76
C PRO A 119 21.63 11.95 1.87
N GLY A 120 21.28 12.54 3.02
CA GLY A 120 19.91 12.54 3.53
C GLY A 120 18.88 13.14 2.59
N LYS A 121 17.60 12.90 2.89
CA LYS A 121 16.43 13.51 2.24
C LYS A 121 16.64 15.02 2.15
N ASN A 122 17.21 15.50 1.04
CA ASN A 122 17.32 16.93 0.81
C ASN A 122 15.88 17.45 0.82
N LYS A 123 15.56 18.35 1.75
CA LYS A 123 14.40 19.22 1.63
C LYS A 123 14.65 20.09 0.41
N VAL A 124 14.40 19.56 -0.78
CA VAL A 124 14.20 20.37 -1.97
C VAL A 124 13.05 21.29 -1.60
N LYS A 125 13.35 22.56 -1.34
CA LYS A 125 12.32 23.60 -1.33
C LYS A 125 11.62 23.44 -2.67
N LYS A 126 10.33 23.07 -2.63
CA LYS A 126 9.43 23.13 -3.78
C LYS A 126 9.34 24.60 -4.17
N ASP A 127 10.31 25.11 -4.92
CA ASP A 127 10.10 26.27 -5.75
C ASP A 127 9.77 25.78 -7.15
N THR A 128 8.54 26.10 -7.53
CA THR A 128 7.92 25.91 -8.83
C THR A 128 8.66 26.73 -9.88
N THR A 129 9.79 26.23 -10.37
CA THR A 129 10.29 26.59 -11.71
C THR A 129 11.15 25.44 -12.23
N SER A 130 10.90 25.02 -13.47
CA SER A 130 11.50 23.91 -14.20
C SER A 130 13.01 24.08 -14.52
N GLY A 131 13.82 24.52 -13.55
CA GLY A 131 15.26 24.66 -13.67
C GLY A 131 15.99 23.57 -12.88
N TYR A 132 16.74 22.72 -13.56
CA TYR A 132 17.63 21.76 -12.91
C TYR A 132 18.69 22.49 -12.08
N ILE A 133 18.71 22.25 -10.77
CA ILE A 133 19.70 22.82 -9.85
C ILE A 133 21.00 22.02 -9.97
N LYS A 134 22.11 22.70 -10.25
CA LYS A 134 23.46 22.11 -10.22
C LYS A 134 23.80 21.71 -8.77
N PRO A 135 24.22 20.47 -8.50
CA PRO A 135 24.62 20.05 -7.16
C PRO A 135 25.77 20.92 -6.63
N SER A 136 25.73 21.25 -5.34
CA SER A 136 26.85 21.89 -4.66
C SER A 136 28.04 20.93 -4.53
N GLU A 137 29.25 21.48 -4.40
CA GLU A 137 30.46 20.67 -4.20
C GLU A 137 30.37 19.79 -2.94
N SER A 138 29.69 20.29 -1.90
CA SER A 138 29.43 19.54 -0.68
C SER A 138 28.55 18.30 -0.91
N GLU A 139 27.57 18.38 -1.81
CA GLU A 139 26.69 17.26 -2.15
C GLU A 139 27.40 16.23 -2.99
N ILE A 140 28.19 16.68 -3.98
CA ILE A 140 29.03 15.80 -4.80
C ILE A 140 30.01 15.02 -3.91
N LEU A 141 30.65 15.69 -2.94
CA LEU A 141 31.56 15.04 -2.01
C LEU A 141 30.86 14.01 -1.10
N LYS A 142 29.64 14.31 -0.63
CA LYS A 142 28.85 13.35 0.16
C LYS A 142 28.55 12.09 -0.65
N TRP A 143 28.09 12.24 -1.89
CA TRP A 143 27.83 11.10 -2.77
C TRP A 143 29.11 10.33 -3.08
N ARG A 144 30.22 11.00 -3.36
CA ARG A 144 31.50 10.31 -3.64
C ARG A 144 31.95 9.43 -2.47
N LYS A 145 31.72 9.89 -1.24
CA LYS A 145 32.04 9.12 -0.02
C LYS A 145 31.07 7.95 0.24
N ALA A 146 29.92 7.91 -0.44
CA ALA A 146 28.97 6.79 -0.39
C ALA A 146 29.39 5.60 -1.29
N GLY A 147 30.62 5.59 -1.80
CA GLY A 147 31.19 4.46 -2.55
C GLY A 147 30.82 4.44 -4.04
N PRO A 148 30.94 3.27 -4.70
CA PRO A 148 30.71 3.12 -6.14
C PRO A 148 29.36 3.66 -6.61
N LEU A 149 28.29 3.37 -5.86
CA LEU A 149 26.94 3.81 -6.21
C LEU A 149 26.79 5.34 -6.15
N GLY A 150 27.50 5.99 -5.24
CA GLY A 150 27.49 7.44 -5.14
C GLY A 150 28.34 8.15 -6.20
N LYS A 151 29.48 7.57 -6.59
CA LYS A 151 30.22 8.00 -7.79
C LYS A 151 29.35 7.90 -9.04
N LEU A 152 28.66 6.77 -9.22
CA LEU A 152 27.73 6.57 -10.33
C LEU A 152 26.60 7.61 -10.33
N HIS A 153 26.01 7.90 -9.17
CA HIS A 153 25.02 8.98 -9.03
C HIS A 153 25.57 10.32 -9.55
N ASN A 154 26.78 10.70 -9.13
CA ASN A 154 27.42 11.95 -9.57
C ASN A 154 27.59 11.99 -11.10
N ILE A 155 28.08 10.90 -11.71
CA ILE A 155 28.23 10.79 -13.17
C ILE A 155 26.88 10.98 -13.88
N VAL A 156 25.85 10.25 -13.44
CA VAL A 156 24.51 10.31 -14.05
C VAL A 156 23.92 11.71 -13.92
N VAL A 157 24.05 12.35 -12.76
CA VAL A 157 23.58 13.71 -12.53
C VAL A 157 24.32 14.70 -13.43
N PHE A 158 25.64 14.59 -13.57
CA PHE A 158 26.45 15.46 -14.42
C PHE A 158 26.06 15.38 -15.90
N ILE A 159 25.86 14.15 -16.41
CA ILE A 159 25.45 13.93 -17.80
C ILE A 159 24.04 14.47 -18.01
N ARG A 160 23.12 14.21 -17.07
CA ARG A 160 21.70 14.59 -17.21
C ARG A 160 21.39 16.04 -16.91
N CYS A 161 22.32 16.81 -16.36
CA CYS A 161 22.09 18.23 -16.07
C CYS A 161 22.24 19.15 -17.29
N SER A 162 22.76 18.66 -18.43
CA SER A 162 22.95 19.44 -19.65
C SER A 162 22.38 18.69 -20.86
N PRO A 163 21.47 19.30 -21.64
CA PRO A 163 20.98 18.72 -22.88
C PRO A 163 22.10 18.33 -23.85
N GLN A 164 23.16 19.14 -23.92
CA GLN A 164 24.33 18.89 -24.76
C GLN A 164 25.10 17.65 -24.31
N ARG A 165 25.30 17.47 -23.00
CA ARG A 165 25.96 16.27 -22.44
C ARG A 165 25.09 15.03 -22.63
N MET A 166 23.78 15.14 -22.42
CA MET A 166 22.84 14.06 -22.69
C MET A 166 22.87 13.61 -24.15
N GLN A 167 22.91 14.56 -25.09
CA GLN A 167 22.99 14.27 -26.51
C GLN A 167 24.31 13.61 -26.87
N ARG A 168 25.45 14.16 -26.43
CA ARG A 168 26.77 13.59 -26.66
C ARG A 168 26.90 12.18 -26.08
N PHE A 169 26.32 11.92 -24.91
CA PHE A 169 26.28 10.57 -24.35
C PHE A 169 25.42 9.63 -25.22
N LYS A 170 24.24 10.08 -25.67
CA LYS A 170 23.37 9.29 -26.57
C LYS A 170 24.06 8.93 -27.89
N GLU A 171 24.95 9.77 -28.40
CA GLU A 171 25.69 9.51 -29.64
C GLU A 171 26.66 8.32 -29.49
N ILE A 172 27.24 8.14 -28.30
CA ILE A 172 28.19 7.04 -28.03
C ILE A 172 27.51 5.76 -27.51
N SER A 173 26.24 5.85 -27.07
CA SER A 173 25.48 4.76 -26.45
C SER A 173 24.34 4.21 -27.30
N GLU A 174 24.45 4.30 -28.62
CA GLU A 174 23.42 3.82 -29.56
C GLU A 174 22.03 4.42 -29.26
N LYS A 175 21.98 5.71 -28.95
CA LYS A 175 20.78 6.49 -28.57
C LYS A 175 20.17 6.13 -27.20
N LYS A 176 20.77 5.22 -26.42
CA LYS A 176 20.30 4.88 -25.07
C LYS A 176 20.69 5.97 -24.06
N GLY A 177 19.74 6.42 -23.24
CA GLY A 177 20.00 7.38 -22.17
C GLY A 177 20.25 6.70 -20.82
N LEU A 178 21.00 7.37 -19.94
CA LEU A 178 21.09 6.99 -18.53
C LEU A 178 19.80 7.32 -17.78
N LEU A 179 19.43 6.48 -16.82
CA LEU A 179 18.27 6.67 -15.95
C LEU A 179 18.71 7.43 -14.70
N ARG A 180 17.96 8.47 -14.30
CA ARG A 180 18.25 9.24 -13.08
C ARG A 180 17.53 8.61 -11.92
N ASP A 181 18.26 8.43 -10.83
CA ASP A 181 17.69 7.98 -9.58
C ASP A 181 16.92 9.10 -8.85
N ASN A 182 16.07 8.68 -7.93
CA ASN A 182 15.33 9.49 -6.99
C ASN A 182 15.75 9.05 -5.59
N ASP A 183 16.16 10.00 -4.76
CA ASP A 183 16.64 9.77 -3.40
C ASP A 183 15.65 9.01 -2.51
N THR A 184 14.36 9.09 -2.82
CA THR A 184 13.28 8.50 -2.02
C THR A 184 12.87 7.09 -2.43
N ARG A 185 13.28 6.61 -3.61
CA ARG A 185 12.80 5.34 -4.19
C ARG A 185 13.95 4.44 -4.61
N TRP A 186 14.12 3.33 -3.90
CA TRP A 186 15.18 2.35 -4.13
C TRP A 186 15.19 1.80 -5.57
N ASN A 187 14.01 1.52 -6.14
CA ASN A 187 13.85 1.02 -7.52
C ASN A 187 14.55 1.89 -8.55
N SER A 188 14.52 3.22 -8.38
CA SER A 188 15.15 4.14 -9.32
C SER A 188 16.68 4.05 -9.30
N LYS A 189 17.28 3.74 -8.14
CA LYS A 189 18.71 3.47 -8.00
C LYS A 189 19.08 2.13 -8.64
N TYR A 190 18.26 1.10 -8.43
CA TYR A 190 18.42 -0.19 -9.11
C TYR A 190 18.40 -0.04 -10.64
N TYR A 191 17.37 0.60 -11.20
CA TYR A 191 17.27 0.81 -12.65
C TYR A 191 18.39 1.71 -13.21
N MET A 192 18.84 2.71 -12.45
CA MET A 192 20.02 3.51 -12.80
C MET A 192 21.27 2.62 -12.90
N THR A 193 21.52 1.80 -11.89
CA THR A 193 22.69 0.91 -11.85
C THR A 193 22.63 -0.15 -12.95
N ALA A 194 21.49 -0.80 -13.16
CA ALA A 194 21.30 -1.77 -14.22
C ALA A 194 21.60 -1.17 -15.61
N ARG A 195 21.06 0.02 -15.91
CA ARG A 195 21.36 0.75 -17.16
C ARG A 195 22.82 1.18 -17.26
N ALA A 196 23.44 1.56 -16.14
CA ALA A 196 24.83 1.95 -16.13
C ALA A 196 25.75 0.77 -16.43
N ILE A 197 25.46 -0.40 -15.87
CA ILE A 197 26.22 -1.63 -16.14
C ILE A 197 26.11 -2.02 -17.63
N GLU A 198 24.93 -1.86 -18.24
CA GLU A 198 24.73 -2.06 -19.69
C GLU A 198 25.61 -1.13 -20.54
N LEU A 199 25.92 0.06 -20.04
CA LEU A 199 26.62 1.13 -20.75
C LEU A 199 27.99 1.46 -20.13
N ALA A 200 28.64 0.49 -19.48
CA ALA A 200 29.86 0.71 -18.71
C ALA A 200 30.99 1.31 -19.58
N ASP A 201 31.25 0.71 -20.75
CA ASP A 201 32.29 1.18 -21.68
C ASP A 201 32.04 2.62 -22.15
N GLN A 202 30.79 2.98 -22.40
CA GLN A 202 30.40 4.32 -22.83
C GLN A 202 30.52 5.34 -21.70
N ILE A 203 30.21 4.93 -20.46
CA ILE A 203 30.41 5.76 -19.27
C ILE A 203 31.89 6.04 -19.08
N ASP A 204 32.73 5.01 -19.12
CA ASP A 204 34.18 5.14 -18.92
C ASP A 204 34.81 5.99 -20.03
N TYR A 205 34.40 5.77 -21.29
CA TYR A 205 34.80 6.62 -22.41
C TYR A 205 34.39 8.08 -22.19
N PHE A 206 33.15 8.35 -21.77
CA PHE A 206 32.68 9.70 -21.51
C PHE A 206 33.47 10.37 -20.38
N CYS A 207 33.67 9.68 -19.26
CA CYS A 207 34.48 10.14 -18.13
C CYS A 207 35.93 10.44 -18.53
N SER A 208 36.54 9.63 -19.40
CA SER A 208 37.91 9.86 -19.90
C SER A 208 38.09 11.19 -20.64
N LYS A 209 37.00 11.75 -21.19
CA LYS A 209 36.99 13.01 -21.93
C LYS A 209 36.55 14.21 -21.08
N GLU A 210 36.04 13.99 -19.87
CA GLU A 210 35.46 15.02 -19.02
C GLU A 210 36.28 15.25 -17.74
N LYS A 211 36.97 16.39 -17.68
CA LYS A 211 37.84 16.74 -16.54
C LYS A 211 37.07 16.81 -15.21
N ASP A 212 35.83 17.28 -15.25
CA ASP A 212 34.96 17.44 -14.08
C ASP A 212 34.55 16.09 -13.44
N LEU A 213 34.64 14.98 -14.19
CA LEU A 213 34.29 13.64 -13.72
C LEU A 213 35.49 12.80 -13.28
N LYS A 214 36.71 13.36 -13.31
CA LYS A 214 37.93 12.61 -13.00
C LYS A 214 37.92 11.99 -11.60
N LEU A 215 37.33 12.67 -10.62
CA LEU A 215 37.23 12.19 -9.23
C LEU A 215 36.07 11.19 -9.02
N ASP A 216 35.13 11.11 -9.95
CA ASP A 216 33.98 10.22 -9.90
C ASP A 216 34.09 9.05 -10.89
N SER A 217 35.20 8.95 -11.63
CA SER A 217 35.45 7.84 -12.56
C SER A 217 35.46 6.51 -11.81
N LEU A 218 34.80 5.51 -12.40
CA LEU A 218 34.63 4.19 -11.81
C LEU A 218 35.81 3.30 -12.20
N SER A 219 36.39 2.60 -11.22
CA SER A 219 37.40 1.57 -11.46
C SER A 219 36.74 0.21 -11.76
N ASP A 220 37.54 -0.76 -12.23
CA ASP A 220 37.05 -2.14 -12.43
C ASP A 220 36.46 -2.74 -11.14
N GLN A 221 37.03 -2.39 -9.99
CA GLN A 221 36.54 -2.79 -8.68
C GLN A 221 35.20 -2.11 -8.36
N ASP A 222 35.06 -0.80 -8.63
CA ASP A 222 33.78 -0.09 -8.46
C ASP A 222 32.68 -0.74 -9.31
N TRP A 223 33.00 -1.12 -10.56
CA TRP A 223 32.06 -1.82 -11.45
C TRP A 223 31.70 -3.22 -10.94
N ALA A 224 32.65 -3.98 -10.41
CA ALA A 224 32.39 -5.28 -9.80
C ALA A 224 31.46 -5.18 -8.58
N GLU A 225 31.67 -4.18 -7.72
CA GLU A 225 30.83 -3.89 -6.56
C GLU A 225 29.41 -3.46 -6.97
N LEU A 226 29.29 -2.59 -7.98
CA LEU A 226 27.98 -2.21 -8.55
C LEU A 226 27.20 -3.41 -9.09
N LYS A 227 27.88 -4.35 -9.76
CA LYS A 227 27.26 -5.58 -10.27
C LYS A 227 26.74 -6.47 -9.13
N LYS A 228 27.51 -6.65 -8.05
CA LYS A 228 27.05 -7.42 -6.87
C LYS A 228 25.80 -6.82 -6.25
N VAL A 229 25.78 -5.50 -6.02
CA VAL A 229 24.60 -4.79 -5.48
C VAL A 229 23.40 -4.93 -6.43
N CYS A 230 23.62 -4.73 -7.72
CA CYS A 230 22.56 -4.82 -8.72
C CYS A 230 21.93 -6.21 -8.76
N ASN A 231 22.75 -7.27 -8.78
CA ASN A 231 22.29 -8.65 -8.80
C ASN A 231 21.50 -9.00 -7.53
N PHE A 232 21.97 -8.57 -6.36
CA PHE A 232 21.25 -8.79 -5.11
C PHE A 232 19.88 -8.08 -5.09
N LEU A 233 19.82 -6.84 -5.59
CA LEU A 233 18.58 -6.06 -5.62
C LEU A 233 17.56 -6.53 -6.68
N GLU A 234 17.94 -7.43 -7.58
CA GLU A 234 17.02 -7.99 -8.58
C GLU A 234 15.83 -8.71 -7.90
N SER A 235 16.07 -9.48 -6.83
CA SER A 235 14.98 -10.15 -6.11
C SER A 235 14.02 -9.17 -5.44
N PHE A 236 14.48 -7.97 -5.08
CA PHE A 236 13.61 -6.90 -4.59
C PHE A 236 12.73 -6.35 -5.72
N ALA A 237 13.27 -6.28 -6.95
CA ALA A 237 12.54 -5.78 -8.10
C ALA A 237 11.45 -6.78 -8.49
N ASP A 238 11.77 -8.07 -8.49
CA ASP A 238 10.81 -9.14 -8.70
C ASP A 238 9.70 -9.15 -7.65
N ALA A 239 10.05 -9.07 -6.36
CA ALA A 239 9.08 -9.00 -5.29
C ALA A 239 8.17 -7.77 -5.41
N THR A 240 8.75 -6.61 -5.72
CA THR A 240 7.99 -5.37 -5.90
C THR A 240 7.06 -5.46 -7.11
N LYS A 241 7.56 -5.96 -8.25
CA LYS A 241 6.79 -6.13 -9.48
C LYS A 241 5.67 -7.15 -9.33
N ALA A 242 5.91 -8.23 -8.60
CA ALA A 242 4.87 -9.20 -8.21
C ALA A 242 3.78 -8.55 -7.35
N THR A 243 4.08 -7.40 -6.71
CA THR A 243 3.13 -6.56 -5.96
C THR A 243 2.65 -5.29 -6.67
N GLU A 244 2.91 -5.14 -7.98
CA GLU A 244 2.34 -4.02 -8.73
C GLU A 244 0.90 -4.35 -9.12
N GLY A 245 -0.08 -3.57 -8.62
CA GLY A 245 -1.51 -3.72 -8.96
C GLY A 245 -2.48 -3.40 -7.82
N HIS A 246 -3.77 -3.27 -8.13
CA HIS A 246 -4.85 -2.97 -7.16
C HIS A 246 -5.34 -4.21 -6.37
N ALA A 247 -4.67 -5.35 -6.53
CA ALA A 247 -5.09 -6.64 -5.97
C ALA A 247 -4.20 -7.14 -4.83
N HIS A 248 -3.24 -6.33 -4.37
CA HIS A 248 -2.28 -6.76 -3.35
C HIS A 248 -2.77 -6.46 -1.95
N THR A 249 -3.26 -7.51 -1.34
CA THR A 249 -3.91 -7.52 -0.04
C THR A 249 -2.92 -7.93 1.04
N ILE A 250 -3.25 -7.65 2.30
CA ILE A 250 -2.31 -7.79 3.43
C ILE A 250 -1.74 -9.22 3.58
N ASP A 251 -2.45 -10.26 3.10
CA ASP A 251 -2.00 -11.66 3.07
C ASP A 251 -0.69 -11.89 2.28
N ARG A 252 -0.31 -10.94 1.42
CA ARG A 252 0.95 -10.99 0.67
C ARG A 252 2.16 -10.48 1.46
N THR A 253 1.94 -9.75 2.55
CA THR A 253 3.00 -9.07 3.30
C THR A 253 4.05 -10.03 3.84
N LEU A 254 3.65 -10.99 4.68
CA LEU A 254 4.58 -11.96 5.28
C LEU A 254 5.29 -12.83 4.23
N PRO A 255 4.61 -13.41 3.21
CA PRO A 255 5.27 -14.15 2.14
C PRO A 255 6.37 -13.38 1.41
N ILE A 256 6.19 -12.08 1.20
CA ILE A 256 7.20 -11.25 0.57
C ILE A 256 8.38 -11.01 1.50
N MET A 257 8.10 -10.73 2.77
CA MET A 257 9.15 -10.53 3.76
C MET A 257 9.96 -11.80 3.97
N ASP A 258 9.31 -12.97 4.08
CA ASP A 258 9.97 -14.28 4.20
C ASP A 258 10.83 -14.59 2.96
N PHE A 259 10.31 -14.33 1.75
CA PHE A 259 11.09 -14.47 0.52
C PHE A 259 12.36 -13.59 0.53
N LEU A 260 12.23 -12.32 0.90
CA LEU A 260 13.37 -11.39 0.92
C LEU A 260 14.35 -11.70 2.06
N LEU A 261 13.87 -12.12 3.24
CA LEU A 261 14.71 -12.58 4.35
C LEU A 261 15.52 -13.82 3.94
N GLY A 262 14.90 -14.79 3.26
CA GLY A 262 15.61 -15.94 2.71
C GLY A 262 16.68 -15.56 1.69
N LYS A 263 16.47 -14.50 0.88
CA LYS A 263 17.50 -13.96 -0.02
C LYS A 263 18.66 -13.34 0.74
N PHE A 264 18.39 -12.59 1.81
CA PHE A 264 19.45 -12.07 2.68
C PHE A 264 20.23 -13.18 3.38
N GLU A 265 19.56 -14.21 3.88
CA GLU A 265 20.21 -15.34 4.56
C GLU A 265 21.13 -16.13 3.62
N ALA A 266 20.68 -16.38 2.40
CA ALA A 266 21.54 -16.95 1.36
C ALA A 266 22.74 -16.02 1.05
N ALA A 267 22.50 -14.72 0.94
CA ALA A 267 23.54 -13.73 0.69
C ALA A 267 24.55 -13.58 1.86
N ARG A 268 24.14 -13.83 3.11
CA ARG A 268 25.05 -13.88 4.27
C ARG A 268 26.08 -14.99 4.14
N ILE A 269 25.67 -16.13 3.60
CA ILE A 269 26.57 -17.26 3.34
C ILE A 269 27.48 -16.94 2.15
N GLU A 270 26.92 -16.44 1.05
CA GLU A 270 27.66 -16.13 -0.18
C GLU A 270 28.71 -15.03 0.02
N TYR A 271 28.33 -13.94 0.71
CA TYR A 271 29.15 -12.74 0.87
C TYR A 271 29.80 -12.62 2.25
N GLY A 272 29.80 -13.68 3.07
CA GLY A 272 30.26 -13.61 4.46
C GLY A 272 31.71 -13.12 4.64
N SER A 273 32.59 -13.37 3.66
CA SER A 273 33.97 -12.89 3.63
C SER A 273 34.20 -11.66 2.75
N ASP A 274 33.16 -11.15 2.10
CA ASP A 274 33.24 -9.99 1.21
C ASP A 274 33.15 -8.69 2.01
N ALA A 275 34.26 -7.95 2.09
CA ALA A 275 34.37 -6.73 2.89
C ALA A 275 33.38 -5.62 2.47
N PHE A 276 32.90 -5.63 1.22
CA PHE A 276 31.95 -4.65 0.70
C PHE A 276 30.51 -5.13 0.87
N MET A 277 30.20 -6.36 0.45
CA MET A 277 28.82 -6.87 0.47
C MET A 277 28.36 -7.31 1.87
N ALA A 278 29.21 -7.89 2.71
CA ALA A 278 28.80 -8.32 4.06
C ALA A 278 28.07 -7.22 4.87
N PRO A 279 28.61 -6.00 5.05
CA PRO A 279 27.91 -4.94 5.78
C PRO A 279 26.62 -4.48 5.09
N CYS A 280 26.57 -4.53 3.75
CA CYS A 280 25.37 -4.22 2.97
C CYS A 280 24.24 -5.21 3.29
N ILE A 281 24.53 -6.51 3.21
CA ILE A 281 23.58 -7.58 3.49
C ILE A 281 23.09 -7.51 4.94
N GLU A 282 24.00 -7.34 5.91
CA GLU A 282 23.65 -7.22 7.33
C GLU A 282 22.72 -6.04 7.62
N ALA A 283 23.03 -4.85 7.08
CA ALA A 283 22.23 -3.66 7.30
C ALA A 283 20.82 -3.78 6.70
N GLY A 284 20.72 -4.40 5.52
CA GLY A 284 19.46 -4.69 4.85
C GLY A 284 18.61 -5.71 5.62
N TRP A 285 19.21 -6.84 5.98
CA TRP A 285 18.55 -7.89 6.74
C TRP A 285 18.04 -7.36 8.07
N ALA A 286 18.89 -6.68 8.85
CA ALA A 286 18.51 -6.15 10.17
C ALA A 286 17.38 -5.12 10.06
N LYS A 287 17.32 -4.37 8.95
CA LYS A 287 16.22 -3.44 8.70
C LYS A 287 14.93 -4.19 8.41
N LEU A 288 14.97 -5.23 7.57
CA LEU A 288 13.79 -6.00 7.20
C LEU A 288 13.25 -6.81 8.39
N ASP A 289 14.13 -7.48 9.13
CA ASP A 289 13.83 -8.24 10.35
C ASP A 289 13.16 -7.37 11.42
N ALA A 290 13.69 -6.18 11.68
CA ALA A 290 13.05 -5.24 12.61
C ALA A 290 11.60 -4.88 12.22
N TYR A 291 11.30 -4.82 10.92
CA TYR A 291 9.92 -4.61 10.45
C TYR A 291 9.09 -5.89 10.47
N TYR A 292 9.72 -7.06 10.34
CA TYR A 292 9.06 -8.35 10.48
C TYR A 292 8.51 -8.50 11.89
N THR A 293 9.31 -8.22 12.92
CA THR A 293 8.86 -8.23 14.32
C THR A 293 7.69 -7.27 14.57
N LEU A 294 7.60 -6.15 13.83
CA LEU A 294 6.47 -5.23 13.98
C LEU A 294 5.14 -5.82 13.49
N THR A 295 5.15 -6.87 12.67
CA THR A 295 3.94 -7.54 12.22
C THR A 295 3.23 -8.29 13.35
N GLU A 296 3.97 -8.76 14.37
CA GLU A 296 3.42 -9.43 15.55
C GLU A 296 2.42 -8.57 16.34
N ARG A 297 2.50 -7.24 16.18
CA ARG A 297 1.58 -6.30 16.85
C ARG A 297 0.13 -6.47 16.40
N SER A 298 -0.11 -7.04 15.22
CA SER A 298 -1.44 -7.19 14.65
C SER A 298 -1.68 -8.60 14.14
N SER A 299 -2.72 -9.25 14.67
CA SER A 299 -3.15 -10.56 14.14
C SER A 299 -3.71 -10.47 12.72
N ALA A 300 -3.95 -9.27 12.18
CA ALA A 300 -4.44 -9.07 10.81
C ALA A 300 -3.53 -9.71 9.75
N TYR A 301 -2.20 -9.63 9.93
CA TYR A 301 -1.25 -10.23 8.99
C TYR A 301 -1.41 -11.75 8.91
N VAL A 302 -1.49 -12.40 10.08
CA VAL A 302 -1.66 -13.84 10.18
C VAL A 302 -3.06 -14.25 9.72
N ALA A 303 -4.08 -13.57 10.23
CA ALA A 303 -5.48 -13.87 9.94
C ALA A 303 -5.77 -13.83 8.43
N ALA A 304 -5.26 -12.83 7.70
CA ALA A 304 -5.46 -12.75 6.25
C ALA A 304 -4.84 -13.94 5.48
N ILE A 305 -3.70 -14.45 5.95
CA ILE A 305 -3.07 -15.65 5.37
C ILE A 305 -3.85 -16.91 5.71
N VAL A 306 -4.31 -17.03 6.96
CA VAL A 306 -5.15 -18.16 7.39
C VAL A 306 -6.44 -18.21 6.57
N LEU A 307 -7.06 -17.05 6.35
CA LEU A 307 -8.26 -16.87 5.53
C LEU A 307 -8.00 -16.98 4.02
N SER A 308 -6.76 -17.28 3.60
CA SER A 308 -6.46 -17.66 2.22
C SER A 308 -6.58 -19.18 2.04
N PRO A 309 -7.56 -19.70 1.27
CA PRO A 309 -7.86 -21.14 1.20
C PRO A 309 -6.72 -22.02 0.71
N HIS A 310 -5.79 -21.44 -0.06
CA HIS A 310 -4.61 -22.13 -0.60
C HIS A 310 -3.45 -22.22 0.39
N ARG A 311 -3.46 -21.41 1.47
CA ARG A 311 -2.42 -21.34 2.50
C ARG A 311 -2.91 -21.94 3.81
N LYS A 312 -3.89 -21.30 4.47
CA LYS A 312 -4.32 -21.62 5.83
C LYS A 312 -3.12 -21.64 6.81
N TRP A 313 -3.26 -22.32 7.94
CA TRP A 313 -2.18 -22.49 8.93
C TRP A 313 -0.95 -23.22 8.39
N HIS A 314 -1.11 -24.04 7.34
CA HIS A 314 0.01 -24.74 6.72
C HIS A 314 1.14 -23.84 6.24
N TYR A 315 0.82 -22.62 5.82
CA TYR A 315 1.86 -21.65 5.48
C TYR A 315 2.80 -21.42 6.66
N PHE A 316 2.26 -21.24 7.86
CA PHE A 316 3.02 -21.01 9.09
C PHE A 316 3.67 -22.28 9.63
N ASP A 317 3.05 -23.45 9.46
CA ASP A 317 3.67 -24.72 9.82
C ASP A 317 5.01 -24.94 9.08
N VAL A 318 5.13 -24.41 7.85
CA VAL A 318 6.36 -24.45 7.05
C VAL A 318 7.25 -23.24 7.31
N ALA A 319 6.71 -22.02 7.22
CA ALA A 319 7.50 -20.80 7.35
C ALA A 319 8.09 -20.61 8.75
N TRP A 320 7.41 -21.11 9.78
CA TRP A 320 7.80 -21.00 11.19
C TRP A 320 8.07 -22.37 11.81
N GLU A 321 8.56 -23.35 11.04
CA GLU A 321 8.87 -24.70 11.52
C GLU A 321 9.78 -24.69 12.76
N GLY A 322 10.71 -23.73 12.85
CA GLY A 322 11.61 -23.55 14.01
C GLY A 322 11.02 -22.76 15.19
N HIS A 323 9.79 -22.26 15.09
CA HIS A 323 9.16 -21.34 16.05
C HIS A 323 7.71 -21.71 16.37
N PRO A 324 7.45 -22.91 16.94
CA PRO A 324 6.09 -23.35 17.28
C PRO A 324 5.36 -22.39 18.24
N GLU A 325 6.09 -21.70 19.11
CA GLU A 325 5.55 -20.72 20.04
C GLU A 325 4.92 -19.49 19.33
N TRP A 326 5.43 -19.12 18.15
CA TRP A 326 4.85 -18.05 17.33
C TRP A 326 3.51 -18.50 16.73
N ILE A 327 3.43 -19.76 16.30
CA ILE A 327 2.21 -20.35 15.74
C ILE A 327 1.11 -20.38 16.82
N ASP A 328 1.41 -20.84 18.03
CA ASP A 328 0.43 -20.96 19.12
C ASP A 328 -0.08 -19.60 19.62
N SER A 329 0.83 -18.64 19.77
CA SER A 329 0.48 -17.24 20.08
C SER A 329 -0.43 -16.65 19.00
N SER A 330 -0.09 -16.89 17.74
CA SER A 330 -0.85 -16.41 16.59
C SER A 330 -2.23 -17.06 16.49
N LYS A 331 -2.36 -18.37 16.72
CA LYS A 331 -3.65 -19.07 16.77
C LYS A 331 -4.56 -18.44 17.81
N THR A 332 -4.03 -18.19 19.01
CA THR A 332 -4.76 -17.53 20.09
C THR A 332 -5.22 -16.12 19.69
N ALA A 333 -4.37 -15.35 19.02
CA ALA A 333 -4.68 -13.99 18.61
C ALA A 333 -5.72 -13.93 17.47
N VAL A 334 -5.65 -14.83 16.50
CA VAL A 334 -6.64 -14.95 15.40
C VAL A 334 -7.98 -15.42 15.94
N GLU A 335 -7.99 -16.41 16.84
CA GLU A 335 -9.22 -16.90 17.46
C GLU A 335 -9.88 -15.83 18.35
N ARG A 336 -9.09 -15.04 19.08
CA ARG A 336 -9.59 -13.88 19.82
C ARG A 336 -10.25 -12.86 18.88
N LEU A 337 -9.64 -12.56 17.74
CA LEU A 337 -10.19 -11.63 16.73
C LEU A 337 -11.52 -12.16 16.16
N TRP A 338 -11.59 -13.46 15.85
CA TRP A 338 -12.82 -14.11 15.42
C TRP A 338 -13.93 -13.96 16.47
N LYS A 339 -13.66 -14.41 17.71
CA LYS A 339 -14.65 -14.45 18.80
C LYS A 339 -15.11 -13.07 19.25
N SER A 340 -14.25 -12.06 19.21
CA SER A 340 -14.59 -10.73 19.74
C SER A 340 -15.39 -9.86 18.76
N ARG A 341 -15.28 -10.10 17.45
CA ARG A 341 -15.79 -9.18 16.43
C ARG A 341 -16.73 -9.80 15.40
N TYR A 342 -16.58 -11.09 15.10
CA TYR A 342 -17.27 -11.70 13.96
C TYR A 342 -18.12 -12.92 14.34
N ALA A 343 -17.68 -13.73 15.31
CA ALA A 343 -18.46 -14.87 15.76
C ALA A 343 -19.86 -14.43 16.20
N PRO A 344 -20.91 -15.23 15.94
CA PRO A 344 -22.25 -14.93 16.43
C PRO A 344 -22.22 -14.73 17.94
N PHE A 345 -22.83 -13.66 18.45
CA PHE A 345 -23.08 -13.55 19.88
C PHE A 345 -23.94 -14.76 20.28
N ALA A 346 -23.43 -15.59 21.19
CA ALA A 346 -24.24 -16.61 21.84
C ALA A 346 -25.39 -15.88 22.54
N LYS A 347 -26.59 -15.90 21.94
CA LYS A 347 -27.78 -15.41 22.61
C LYS A 347 -27.92 -16.22 23.89
N THR A 348 -27.82 -15.57 25.04
CA THR A 348 -28.33 -16.13 26.30
C THR A 348 -29.75 -16.61 26.00
N ALA A 349 -30.04 -17.85 26.38
CA ALA A 349 -31.29 -18.52 26.11
C ALA A 349 -32.48 -17.76 26.73
N GLU A 350 -33.02 -16.78 26.00
CA GLU A 350 -34.33 -16.19 26.24
C GLU A 350 -35.06 -16.08 24.91
N SER A 351 -36.06 -16.96 24.77
CA SER A 351 -37.25 -16.98 23.90
C SER A 351 -37.11 -16.59 22.42
N PRO A 352 -37.60 -17.41 21.47
CA PRO A 352 -37.58 -17.09 20.04
C PRO A 352 -38.54 -15.94 19.72
N ALA A 353 -38.01 -14.71 19.66
CA ALA A 353 -38.66 -13.64 18.94
C ALA A 353 -38.51 -13.93 17.43
N HIS A 354 -39.57 -14.48 16.85
CA HIS A 354 -39.73 -14.63 15.41
C HIS A 354 -39.38 -13.31 14.70
N VAL A 355 -38.33 -13.32 13.88
CA VAL A 355 -38.14 -12.31 12.86
C VAL A 355 -39.27 -12.50 11.86
N LEU A 356 -40.23 -11.59 11.86
CA LEU A 356 -41.25 -11.49 10.82
C LEU A 356 -40.55 -11.03 9.53
N VAL A 357 -40.00 -12.00 8.79
CA VAL A 357 -39.78 -11.83 7.36
C VAL A 357 -41.17 -11.93 6.73
N ASP A 358 -41.62 -10.87 6.05
CA ASP A 358 -42.82 -10.92 5.23
C ASP A 358 -42.68 -12.09 4.25
N LYS A 359 -43.45 -13.15 4.49
CA LYS A 359 -43.45 -14.34 3.62
C LYS A 359 -43.90 -13.89 2.22
N PRO A 360 -43.10 -14.13 1.16
CA PRO A 360 -43.59 -13.94 -0.20
C PRO A 360 -44.84 -14.80 -0.43
N PRO A 361 -45.75 -14.38 -1.33
CA PRO A 361 -47.02 -15.06 -1.52
C PRO A 361 -46.77 -16.53 -1.91
N VAL A 362 -47.39 -17.40 -1.11
CA VAL A 362 -47.44 -18.88 -1.17
C VAL A 362 -46.74 -19.51 -2.39
N ARG A 363 -45.51 -20.02 -2.17
CA ARG A 363 -44.94 -21.11 -2.97
C ARG A 363 -45.89 -22.32 -2.94
N ASN A 364 -46.02 -23.03 -4.05
CA ASN A 364 -46.73 -24.31 -4.18
C ASN A 364 -46.52 -25.20 -2.93
N SER A 365 -47.57 -25.86 -2.44
CA SER A 365 -47.51 -26.75 -1.26
C SER A 365 -46.43 -27.84 -1.36
N PHE A 366 -46.06 -28.25 -2.56
CA PHE A 366 -44.93 -29.16 -2.79
C PHE A 366 -43.58 -28.53 -2.42
N LEU A 367 -43.33 -27.28 -2.83
CA LEU A 367 -42.08 -26.57 -2.53
C LEU A 367 -41.97 -26.20 -1.04
N ALA A 368 -43.10 -25.91 -0.39
CA ALA A 368 -43.12 -25.69 1.06
C ALA A 368 -42.81 -26.97 1.85
N TRP A 369 -43.36 -28.11 1.41
CA TRP A 369 -43.01 -29.42 1.97
C TRP A 369 -41.54 -29.78 1.70
N GLU A 370 -41.02 -29.51 0.51
CA GLU A 370 -39.62 -29.73 0.13
C GLU A 370 -38.67 -28.88 1.00
N ASP A 371 -38.95 -27.57 1.16
CA ASP A 371 -38.23 -26.66 2.05
C ASP A 371 -38.31 -27.13 3.53
N GLU A 372 -39.40 -27.79 3.96
CA GLU A 372 -39.56 -28.38 5.29
C GLU A 372 -38.84 -29.74 5.48
N GLN A 373 -38.54 -30.45 4.39
CA GLN A 373 -37.76 -31.71 4.43
C GLN A 373 -36.25 -31.47 4.30
N GLU A 374 -35.82 -30.31 3.76
CA GLU A 374 -34.41 -29.95 3.66
C GLU A 374 -33.88 -29.47 5.02
N ASP A 375 -33.09 -30.33 5.68
CA ASP A 375 -32.45 -30.04 6.96
C ASP A 375 -31.27 -29.06 6.75
N PHE A 376 -31.57 -27.77 6.61
CA PHE A 376 -30.57 -26.69 6.46
C PHE A 376 -30.01 -26.18 7.79
N GLU A 377 -30.48 -26.69 8.92
CA GLU A 377 -30.00 -26.23 10.22
C GLU A 377 -28.57 -26.74 10.46
N LEU A 378 -27.62 -25.82 10.32
CA LEU A 378 -26.24 -26.05 10.74
C LEU A 378 -26.24 -26.48 12.22
N PRO A 379 -25.38 -27.44 12.61
CA PRO A 379 -25.35 -27.94 13.99
C PRO A 379 -25.27 -26.81 15.02
N ALA A 380 -25.92 -26.97 16.18
CA ALA A 380 -25.91 -25.98 17.27
C ALA A 380 -24.51 -25.59 17.80
N GLN A 381 -23.46 -26.32 17.38
CA GLN A 381 -22.03 -26.08 17.70
C GLN A 381 -21.18 -25.75 16.46
N PHE A 382 -21.79 -25.30 15.36
CA PHE A 382 -21.06 -24.95 14.14
C PHE A 382 -20.25 -23.66 14.32
N ASP A 383 -18.98 -23.80 14.68
CA ASP A 383 -18.02 -22.71 14.60
C ASP A 383 -17.45 -22.62 13.18
N GLU A 384 -17.86 -21.59 12.45
CA GLU A 384 -17.46 -21.32 11.06
C GLU A 384 -15.93 -21.35 10.89
N TYR A 385 -15.19 -20.77 11.84
CA TYR A 385 -13.74 -20.70 11.79
C TYR A 385 -13.10 -22.08 11.93
N GLN A 386 -13.52 -22.87 12.92
CA GLN A 386 -13.02 -24.24 13.12
C GLN A 386 -13.33 -25.15 11.92
N ASN A 387 -14.53 -25.01 11.35
CA ASN A 387 -14.91 -25.73 10.13
C ASN A 387 -14.00 -25.35 8.95
N TYR A 388 -13.81 -24.04 8.73
CA TYR A 388 -12.98 -23.53 7.64
C TYR A 388 -11.52 -23.98 7.78
N ILE A 389 -10.89 -23.87 8.96
CA ILE A 389 -9.47 -24.25 9.11
C ILE A 389 -9.24 -25.76 8.98
N SER A 390 -10.24 -26.58 9.33
CA SER A 390 -10.20 -28.04 9.21
C SER A 390 -10.44 -28.53 7.78
N ALA A 391 -11.12 -27.73 6.95
CA ALA A 391 -11.37 -28.07 5.56
C ALA A 391 -10.05 -28.17 4.75
N PRO A 392 -10.00 -29.00 3.68
CA PRO A 392 -8.83 -29.08 2.81
C PRO A 392 -8.40 -27.73 2.22
N ARG A 393 -7.10 -27.59 1.91
CA ARG A 393 -6.59 -26.44 1.17
C ARG A 393 -7.04 -26.49 -0.29
N MET A 394 -7.39 -25.34 -0.86
CA MET A 394 -7.88 -25.22 -2.24
C MET A 394 -7.06 -24.18 -3.00
N LYS A 395 -6.64 -24.49 -4.24
CA LYS A 395 -5.99 -23.52 -5.10
C LYS A 395 -7.00 -22.47 -5.56
N VAL A 396 -6.77 -21.22 -5.15
CA VAL A 396 -7.62 -20.09 -5.47
C VAL A 396 -6.77 -19.01 -6.14
N LYS A 397 -7.25 -18.46 -7.27
CA LYS A 397 -6.56 -17.36 -7.97
C LYS A 397 -6.75 -16.02 -7.27
N ASP A 398 -7.98 -15.71 -6.88
CA ASP A 398 -8.36 -14.48 -6.19
C ASP A 398 -9.14 -14.83 -4.93
N VAL A 399 -8.49 -14.62 -3.79
CA VAL A 399 -9.02 -15.00 -2.47
C VAL A 399 -10.26 -14.18 -2.12
N ARG A 400 -10.30 -12.89 -2.48
CA ARG A 400 -11.46 -12.02 -2.20
C ARG A 400 -12.67 -12.48 -2.99
N LYS A 401 -12.48 -12.77 -4.29
CA LYS A 401 -13.58 -13.28 -5.13
C LYS A 401 -14.13 -14.59 -4.61
N TRP A 402 -13.27 -15.48 -4.12
CA TRP A 402 -13.71 -16.74 -3.53
C TRP A 402 -14.61 -16.54 -2.31
N TRP A 403 -14.25 -15.63 -1.39
CA TRP A 403 -15.11 -15.29 -0.25
C TRP A 403 -16.41 -14.58 -0.62
N LEU A 404 -16.47 -13.96 -1.81
CA LEU A 404 -17.69 -13.34 -2.35
C LEU A 404 -18.62 -14.34 -3.06
N GLU A 405 -18.18 -15.57 -3.34
CA GLU A 405 -19.05 -16.58 -3.95
C GLU A 405 -20.22 -16.93 -3.02
N ASP A 406 -21.43 -17.04 -3.58
CA ASP A 406 -22.66 -17.31 -2.81
C ASP A 406 -22.55 -18.57 -1.94
N THR A 407 -21.88 -19.61 -2.45
CA THR A 407 -21.63 -20.85 -1.71
C THR A 407 -20.80 -20.58 -0.45
N GLN A 408 -19.77 -19.74 -0.52
CA GLN A 408 -18.93 -19.44 0.64
C GLN A 408 -19.66 -18.50 1.61
N GLN A 409 -20.40 -17.52 1.11
CA GLN A 409 -21.21 -16.64 1.96
C GLN A 409 -22.33 -17.40 2.70
N THR A 410 -22.91 -18.43 2.05
CA THR A 410 -23.93 -19.28 2.67
C THR A 410 -23.32 -20.21 3.72
N LEU A 411 -22.16 -20.82 3.43
CA LEU A 411 -21.49 -21.73 4.35
C LEU A 411 -20.78 -21.02 5.51
N TYR A 412 -20.34 -19.78 5.29
CA TYR A 412 -19.54 -18.99 6.22
C TYR A 412 -20.05 -17.54 6.30
N PRO A 413 -21.28 -17.29 6.78
CA PRO A 413 -21.92 -15.99 6.73
C PRO A 413 -21.23 -14.90 7.58
N ASN A 414 -20.48 -15.26 8.61
CA ASN A 414 -19.75 -14.30 9.45
C ASN A 414 -18.24 -14.33 9.20
N LEU A 415 -17.68 -15.50 8.93
CA LEU A 415 -16.27 -15.65 8.61
C LEU A 415 -15.92 -15.03 7.26
N SER A 416 -16.85 -15.05 6.29
CA SER A 416 -16.69 -14.30 5.03
C SER A 416 -16.56 -12.80 5.28
N LYS A 417 -17.29 -12.21 6.24
CA LYS A 417 -17.13 -10.80 6.63
C LYS A 417 -15.74 -10.52 7.18
N MET A 418 -15.26 -11.38 8.10
CA MET A 418 -13.89 -11.29 8.61
C MET A 418 -12.84 -11.35 7.50
N ALA A 419 -13.02 -12.28 6.57
CA ALA A 419 -12.12 -12.44 5.44
C ALA A 419 -12.14 -11.22 4.53
N LEU A 420 -13.31 -10.70 4.18
CA LEU A 420 -13.44 -9.53 3.32
C LEU A 420 -12.91 -8.26 3.98
N ASP A 421 -13.13 -8.06 5.29
CA ASP A 421 -12.55 -6.94 6.04
C ASP A 421 -11.03 -6.97 6.00
N LEU A 422 -10.41 -8.13 6.25
CA LEU A 422 -8.96 -8.27 6.31
C LEU A 422 -8.31 -8.29 4.93
N LEU A 423 -8.89 -9.03 3.98
CA LEU A 423 -8.37 -9.14 2.62
C LEU A 423 -8.64 -7.89 1.81
N SER A 424 -9.46 -6.94 2.27
CA SER A 424 -9.57 -5.64 1.61
C SER A 424 -8.48 -4.65 2.03
N ILE A 425 -7.71 -4.97 3.08
CA ILE A 425 -6.58 -4.16 3.52
C ILE A 425 -5.47 -4.25 2.47
N PRO A 426 -5.01 -3.13 1.89
CA PRO A 426 -3.93 -3.16 0.94
C PRO A 426 -2.58 -3.41 1.66
N ALA A 427 -1.69 -4.19 1.05
CA ALA A 427 -0.34 -4.39 1.57
C ALA A 427 0.54 -3.12 1.46
N MET A 428 0.18 -2.20 0.57
CA MET A 428 0.93 -0.97 0.27
C MET A 428 0.03 0.25 0.37
N SER A 429 0.55 1.35 0.92
CA SER A 429 -0.11 2.67 0.91
C SER A 429 0.05 3.42 -0.43
N ALA A 430 0.17 2.72 -1.56
CA ALA A 430 0.48 3.31 -2.86
C ALA A 430 -0.74 3.93 -3.58
N GLU A 431 -1.96 3.49 -3.24
CA GLU A 431 -3.19 4.07 -3.76
C GLU A 431 -3.33 5.57 -3.46
N PRO A 432 -3.07 6.05 -2.23
CA PRO A 432 -3.06 7.48 -1.97
C PRO A 432 -2.01 8.25 -2.79
N GLU A 433 -0.79 7.72 -2.99
CA GLU A 433 0.26 8.40 -3.78
C GLU A 433 -0.15 8.63 -5.25
N ARG A 434 -0.84 7.66 -5.84
CA ARG A 434 -1.38 7.77 -7.21
C ARG A 434 -2.49 8.80 -7.25
N LEU A 435 -3.43 8.71 -6.31
CA LEU A 435 -4.54 9.65 -6.23
C LEU A 435 -4.05 11.08 -6.00
N PHE A 436 -3.03 11.34 -5.17
CA PHE A 436 -2.43 12.68 -5.05
C PHE A 436 -1.73 13.18 -6.31
N SER A 437 -1.21 12.28 -7.13
CA SER A 437 -0.66 12.68 -8.43
C SER A 437 -1.78 13.23 -9.32
N ASP A 438 -2.98 12.66 -9.23
CA ASP A 438 -4.19 13.10 -9.92
C ASP A 438 -4.84 14.34 -9.26
N THR A 439 -4.86 14.41 -7.93
CA THR A 439 -5.33 15.61 -7.20
C THR A 439 -4.40 16.80 -7.45
N LYS A 440 -3.08 16.56 -7.61
CA LYS A 440 -2.13 17.61 -8.01
C LYS A 440 -2.47 18.19 -9.39
N ILE A 441 -2.94 17.37 -10.33
CA ILE A 441 -3.45 17.83 -11.63
C ILE A 441 -4.74 18.65 -11.42
N THR A 442 -5.62 18.18 -10.54
CA THR A 442 -6.88 18.87 -10.18
C THR A 442 -6.63 20.23 -9.52
N LEU A 443 -5.51 20.38 -8.81
CA LEU A 443 -5.11 21.57 -8.05
C LEU A 443 -4.14 22.52 -8.81
N GLN A 444 -3.67 22.19 -10.02
CA GLN A 444 -2.64 23.02 -10.71
C GLN A 444 -3.16 24.27 -11.46
N ASP A 445 -2.42 25.36 -11.23
CA ASP A 445 -2.30 26.75 -11.76
C ASP A 445 -3.51 27.58 -12.22
N ARG A 446 -4.64 27.02 -12.65
CA ARG A 446 -5.82 27.83 -13.09
C ARG A 446 -6.94 27.95 -12.04
N ARG A 447 -6.89 27.19 -10.94
CA ARG A 447 -8.00 27.08 -9.95
C ARG A 447 -7.53 27.31 -8.51
N ASN A 448 -7.26 28.57 -8.16
CA ASN A 448 -6.63 28.93 -6.88
C ASN A 448 -7.61 29.12 -5.69
N ARG A 449 -8.88 28.68 -5.78
CA ARG A 449 -9.91 28.98 -4.76
C ARG A 449 -10.94 27.87 -4.49
N LEU A 450 -10.57 26.59 -4.61
CA LEU A 450 -11.47 25.53 -4.14
C LEU A 450 -11.35 25.36 -2.62
N GLY A 451 -12.50 25.39 -1.93
CA GLY A 451 -12.57 25.10 -0.51
C GLY A 451 -12.28 23.62 -0.22
N ILE A 452 -11.76 23.35 0.97
CA ILE A 452 -11.27 22.02 1.36
C ILE A 452 -12.35 20.93 1.29
N SER A 453 -13.60 21.29 1.61
CA SER A 453 -14.76 20.41 1.55
C SER A 453 -15.18 20.07 0.12
N ILE A 454 -14.93 20.97 -0.83
CA ILE A 454 -15.23 20.73 -2.25
C ILE A 454 -14.20 19.80 -2.86
N ILE A 455 -12.92 19.99 -2.51
CA ILE A 455 -11.86 19.07 -2.96
C ILE A 455 -12.14 17.67 -2.41
N GLU A 456 -12.48 17.56 -1.12
CA GLU A 456 -12.89 16.29 -0.49
C GLU A 456 -14.04 15.62 -1.25
N ALA A 457 -15.12 16.35 -1.53
CA ALA A 457 -16.26 15.81 -2.26
C ALA A 457 -15.92 15.37 -3.68
N ILE A 458 -15.10 16.14 -4.41
CA ILE A 458 -14.67 15.81 -5.78
C ILE A 458 -13.88 14.50 -5.80
N GLU A 459 -12.92 14.35 -4.90
CA GLU A 459 -12.07 13.17 -4.85
C GLU A 459 -12.88 11.92 -4.42
N CYS A 460 -13.78 12.06 -3.43
CA CYS A 460 -14.77 11.02 -3.09
C CYS A 460 -15.64 10.61 -4.28
N ILE A 461 -16.19 11.57 -5.05
CA ILE A 461 -17.05 11.29 -6.21
C ILE A 461 -16.27 10.60 -7.33
N LYS A 462 -15.03 11.04 -7.62
CA LYS A 462 -14.17 10.37 -8.62
C LYS A 462 -13.93 8.91 -8.24
N SER A 463 -13.62 8.67 -6.97
CA SER A 463 -13.40 7.33 -6.42
C SER A 463 -14.68 6.48 -6.52
N TRP A 464 -15.83 6.98 -6.06
CA TRP A 464 -17.10 6.24 -6.08
C TRP A 464 -17.66 5.99 -7.48
N SER A 465 -17.43 6.92 -8.41
CA SER A 465 -17.88 6.78 -9.80
C SER A 465 -16.97 5.89 -10.66
N ASN A 466 -15.84 5.42 -10.12
CA ASN A 466 -14.75 4.77 -10.87
C ASN A 466 -14.32 5.59 -12.12
N SER A 467 -14.59 6.91 -12.12
CA SER A 467 -14.35 7.79 -13.24
C SER A 467 -13.23 8.76 -12.91
N HIS A 468 -12.15 8.71 -13.69
CA HIS A 468 -11.09 9.72 -13.63
C HIS A 468 -11.49 11.01 -14.37
N LYS A 469 -12.76 11.10 -14.82
CA LYS A 469 -13.32 12.17 -15.63
C LYS A 469 -14.69 12.54 -15.05
N VAL A 470 -14.72 13.49 -14.12
CA VAL A 470 -15.98 14.21 -13.89
C VAL A 470 -16.18 15.13 -15.09
N ALA A 471 -17.32 15.00 -15.75
CA ALA A 471 -17.69 15.76 -16.93
C ALA A 471 -17.58 17.27 -16.66
N TRP A 472 -16.93 17.94 -17.59
CA TRP A 472 -16.75 19.37 -17.63
C TRP A 472 -18.11 20.00 -17.94
N VAL A 473 -18.66 20.80 -17.02
CA VAL A 473 -19.61 21.83 -17.40
C VAL A 473 -18.75 22.99 -17.93
N ASP A 474 -18.42 22.92 -19.21
CA ASP A 474 -17.96 24.09 -19.92
C ASP A 474 -19.14 25.05 -20.08
N ASP A 475 -18.84 26.32 -19.85
CA ASP A 475 -19.73 27.46 -19.86
C ASP A 475 -20.30 27.67 -21.27
N VAL A 476 -21.31 26.89 -21.64
CA VAL A 476 -22.21 27.17 -22.77
C VAL A 476 -23.64 26.80 -22.35
N GLY A 477 -24.34 27.78 -21.76
CA GLY A 477 -25.80 27.85 -21.76
C GLY A 477 -26.57 26.63 -21.21
N LEU A 478 -26.59 26.46 -19.90
CA LEU A 478 -27.68 25.74 -19.23
C LEU A 478 -28.89 26.68 -19.12
N THR A 479 -29.71 26.73 -20.16
CA THR A 479 -31.14 27.02 -19.98
C THR A 479 -31.73 25.90 -19.14
N LEU A 480 -32.36 26.28 -18.04
CA LEU A 480 -33.11 25.39 -17.16
C LEU A 480 -34.36 24.91 -17.92
N ASP A 481 -34.29 23.74 -18.58
CA ASP A 481 -35.49 23.11 -19.09
C ASP A 481 -36.26 22.47 -17.93
N THR A 482 -37.31 23.18 -17.53
CA THR A 482 -38.28 22.86 -16.48
C THR A 482 -39.35 21.90 -17.01
N ALA A 483 -38.95 20.79 -17.61
CA ALA A 483 -39.88 19.81 -18.19
C ALA A 483 -39.41 18.37 -17.96
N ILE A 484 -39.37 17.95 -16.70
CA ILE A 484 -39.50 16.52 -16.33
C ILE A 484 -40.47 16.45 -15.15
N ILE A 485 -41.70 16.86 -15.43
CA ILE A 485 -42.93 16.36 -14.80
C ILE A 485 -43.77 15.92 -16.01
N GLU A 486 -44.37 14.72 -15.93
CA GLU A 486 -45.24 14.08 -16.94
C GLU A 486 -44.47 13.52 -18.16
N GLU A 487 -44.57 12.26 -18.59
CA GLU A 487 -45.57 11.20 -18.44
C GLU A 487 -44.90 9.84 -18.73
N ASP A 488 -45.21 8.84 -17.89
CA ASP A 488 -45.27 7.44 -18.29
C ASP A 488 -46.36 7.31 -19.36
N GLU A 489 -46.04 6.93 -20.59
CA GLU A 489 -46.87 6.01 -21.36
C GLU A 489 -46.21 5.52 -22.65
N GLN A 490 -46.18 4.19 -22.78
CA GLN A 490 -46.54 3.46 -23.99
C GLN A 490 -45.64 3.55 -25.26
N VAL A 491 -45.14 2.36 -25.61
CA VAL A 491 -45.11 1.82 -26.99
C VAL A 491 -43.78 1.92 -27.74
N SER A 492 -42.96 0.92 -27.45
CA SER A 492 -42.48 -0.06 -28.45
C SER A 492 -43.15 0.04 -29.83
N SER A 493 -42.47 0.68 -30.77
CA SER A 493 -42.71 0.64 -32.23
C SER A 493 -41.59 1.49 -32.84
N ASN A 494 -40.74 1.09 -33.77
CA ASN A 494 -40.60 -0.07 -34.64
C ASN A 494 -39.22 0.18 -35.29
N ILE A 495 -38.29 -0.77 -35.32
CA ILE A 495 -37.96 -1.52 -36.56
C ILE A 495 -38.17 -0.67 -37.83
N MET A 496 -37.08 -0.20 -38.46
CA MET A 496 -36.78 -0.38 -39.90
C MET A 496 -35.62 0.51 -40.39
N SER A 497 -34.66 -0.13 -41.08
CA SER A 497 -33.61 0.43 -41.98
C SER A 497 -32.57 1.35 -41.30
N LEU A 498 -31.30 1.00 -41.15
CA LEU A 498 -30.33 0.49 -42.13
C LEU A 498 -30.19 1.44 -43.34
N ILE A 499 -29.53 2.58 -43.10
CA ILE A 499 -28.43 3.18 -43.89
C ILE A 499 -27.46 3.81 -42.88
#